data_AF-A0A956UD73-F1
#
_entry.id   AF-A0A956UD73-F1
#
_cell.length_a   1.000
_cell.length_b   1.000
_cell.length_c   1.000
_cell.angle_alpha   90.00
_cell.angle_beta   90.00
_cell.angle_gamma   90.00
#
_symmetry.space_group_name_H-M   'P 1'
#
loop_
_entity.id
_entity.type
_entity.pdbx_description
1 polymer ?
#
loop_
_entity_poly.entity_id
_entity_poly.type
_entity_poly.pdbx_seq_one_letter_code
_entity_poly.pdbx_strand_id
1 'polypeptide(L)'
;MRYKGEKLTIGSVEKTGDGFKEINKSLKEFTELKKWELEKTYGVKFARPGEPGPRQMDRDSKGREVPGKELEVRDPKLREVLGIEAALEKANPSQKSANGKPLTFYFLKNESFAPGMDGAASYYPNVNGGPAVIVDPGSTDRAVITEKDRKDGDTSDHRSIESLMIHELGHNSEEKVFKNPKEQADFYKKMGWAPIPGMPPGQGGWMLKGKDGRGYAPPADGGMGKWERINRDGRVSAKVDRERVARLAKEKPATDYFEGPHEMLAEAATMLKLGDGHRSHLMEKNPKLYNLIKGFDQREIDQSFGKGKFIRSYEGHLVPNNDANLKALRDQEEAARRAIRGR
;
A
#
# COMPACT_ATOMS: atom_id res chain seq x y z
N MET A 1 7.30 9.52 -21.66
CA MET A 1 6.92 9.59 -20.21
C MET A 1 8.19 9.57 -19.36
N ARG A 2 8.13 9.78 -18.04
CA ARG A 2 9.28 9.46 -17.16
C ARG A 2 9.03 8.14 -16.45
N TYR A 3 10.07 7.35 -16.27
CA TYR A 3 10.04 6.10 -15.52
C TYR A 3 11.34 5.96 -14.73
N LYS A 4 11.24 5.74 -13.42
CA LYS A 4 12.38 5.63 -12.50
C LYS A 4 13.34 6.84 -12.55
N GLY A 5 12.81 8.03 -12.85
CA GLY A 5 13.57 9.28 -12.97
C GLY A 5 14.11 9.57 -14.37
N GLU A 6 13.95 8.65 -15.33
CA GLU A 6 14.51 8.78 -16.68
C GLU A 6 13.44 9.05 -17.72
N LYS A 7 13.80 9.75 -18.81
CA LYS A 7 12.88 9.96 -19.94
C LYS A 7 12.75 8.65 -20.73
N LEU A 8 11.56 8.06 -20.70
CA LEU A 8 11.21 6.90 -21.51
C LEU A 8 10.53 7.35 -22.81
N THR A 9 11.18 7.02 -23.93
CA THR A 9 10.64 7.15 -25.29
C THR A 9 10.19 5.78 -25.77
N ILE A 10 8.89 5.60 -26.00
CA ILE A 10 8.29 4.31 -26.39
C ILE A 10 8.30 4.12 -27.92
N GLY A 11 8.40 5.23 -28.66
CA GLY A 11 8.45 5.23 -30.11
C GLY A 11 8.46 6.66 -30.65
N SER A 12 8.67 6.79 -31.95
CA SER A 12 8.50 8.04 -32.70
C SER A 12 7.60 7.74 -33.88
N VAL A 13 6.61 8.59 -34.13
CA VAL A 13 5.66 8.47 -35.24
C VAL A 13 5.52 9.83 -35.90
N GLU A 14 5.10 9.85 -37.16
CA GLU A 14 4.70 11.10 -37.80
C GLU A 14 3.48 11.72 -37.10
N LYS A 15 3.38 13.05 -37.11
CA LYS A 15 2.25 13.78 -36.51
C LYS A 15 1.03 13.76 -37.45
N THR A 16 0.61 12.57 -37.84
CA THR A 16 -0.54 12.31 -38.73
C THR A 16 -1.56 11.42 -38.01
N GLY A 17 -2.78 11.35 -38.54
CA GLY A 17 -3.81 10.46 -37.99
C GLY A 17 -3.38 9.00 -37.94
N ASP A 18 -2.64 8.54 -38.95
CA ASP A 18 -2.12 7.17 -39.00
C ASP A 18 -0.93 6.97 -38.05
N GLY A 19 -0.05 7.96 -37.90
CA GLY A 19 0.98 7.93 -36.85
C GLY A 19 0.39 7.82 -35.44
N PHE A 20 -0.72 8.51 -35.15
CA PHE A 20 -1.42 8.35 -33.87
C PHE A 20 -2.09 6.98 -33.69
N LYS A 21 -2.56 6.33 -34.77
CA LYS A 21 -3.06 4.95 -34.70
C LYS A 21 -1.90 3.98 -34.43
N GLU A 22 -0.76 4.18 -35.07
CA GLU A 22 0.44 3.37 -34.89
C GLU A 22 0.95 3.43 -33.46
N ILE A 23 1.10 4.63 -32.87
CA ILE A 23 1.55 4.73 -31.48
C ILE A 23 0.58 4.08 -30.50
N ASN A 24 -0.74 4.17 -30.75
CA ASN A 24 -1.74 3.49 -29.93
C ASN A 24 -1.64 1.96 -30.03
N LYS A 25 -1.34 1.45 -31.22
CA LYS A 25 -1.08 0.02 -31.43
C LYS A 25 0.18 -0.41 -30.67
N SER A 26 1.29 0.32 -30.83
CA SER A 26 2.53 0.02 -30.11
C SER A 26 2.34 0.07 -28.60
N LEU A 27 1.60 1.05 -28.08
CA LEU A 27 1.31 1.13 -26.64
C LEU A 27 0.56 -0.10 -26.14
N LYS A 28 -0.42 -0.62 -26.89
CA LYS A 28 -1.12 -1.86 -26.54
C LYS A 28 -0.19 -3.06 -26.57
N GLU A 29 0.62 -3.20 -27.62
CA GLU A 29 1.59 -4.30 -27.74
C GLU A 29 2.61 -4.29 -26.58
N PHE A 30 3.17 -3.13 -26.25
CA PHE A 30 4.07 -2.98 -25.09
C PHE A 30 3.37 -3.27 -23.77
N THR A 31 2.10 -2.89 -23.62
CA THR A 31 1.32 -3.19 -22.41
C THR A 31 1.14 -4.70 -22.25
N GLU A 32 0.77 -5.41 -23.31
CA GLU A 32 0.62 -6.88 -23.28
C GLU A 32 1.94 -7.60 -23.01
N LEU A 33 3.02 -7.17 -23.65
CA LEU A 33 4.35 -7.71 -23.41
C LEU A 33 4.75 -7.54 -21.94
N LYS A 34 4.57 -6.33 -21.39
CA LYS A 34 4.91 -6.05 -19.99
C LYS A 34 4.03 -6.83 -19.01
N LYS A 35 2.72 -6.94 -19.26
CA LYS A 35 1.84 -7.82 -18.48
C LYS A 35 2.41 -9.24 -18.44
N TRP A 36 2.70 -9.81 -19.61
CA TRP A 36 3.23 -11.17 -19.72
C TRP A 36 4.55 -11.35 -18.96
N GLU A 37 5.49 -10.41 -19.08
CA GLU A 37 6.76 -10.42 -18.35
C GLU A 37 6.54 -10.45 -16.83
N LEU A 38 5.63 -9.61 -16.32
CA LEU A 38 5.32 -9.55 -14.89
C LEU A 38 4.60 -10.80 -14.39
N GLU A 39 3.65 -11.34 -15.15
CA GLU A 39 3.00 -12.61 -14.81
C GLU A 39 4.01 -13.76 -14.71
N LYS A 40 4.98 -13.80 -15.62
CA LYS A 40 6.05 -14.82 -15.62
C LYS A 40 7.04 -14.64 -14.48
N THR A 41 7.47 -13.41 -14.23
CA THR A 41 8.53 -13.11 -13.26
C THR A 41 8.01 -13.18 -11.82
N TYR A 42 6.82 -12.63 -11.57
CA TYR A 42 6.30 -12.44 -10.21
C TYR A 42 5.13 -13.37 -9.86
N GLY A 43 4.56 -14.08 -10.85
CA GLY A 43 3.42 -14.97 -10.64
C GLY A 43 2.11 -14.23 -10.37
N VAL A 44 2.00 -12.95 -10.77
CA VAL A 44 0.77 -12.17 -10.70
C VAL A 44 -0.13 -12.44 -11.91
N LYS A 45 -1.35 -11.88 -11.89
CA LYS A 45 -2.30 -11.92 -13.01
C LYS A 45 -2.88 -10.54 -13.29
N PHE A 46 -3.28 -10.31 -14.54
CA PHE A 46 -4.06 -9.14 -14.93
C PHE A 46 -5.41 -9.59 -15.47
N ALA A 47 -6.49 -9.14 -14.85
CA ALA A 47 -7.83 -9.42 -15.35
C ALA A 47 -8.03 -8.76 -16.73
N ARG A 48 -8.72 -9.46 -17.62
CA ARG A 48 -8.93 -9.04 -19.01
C ARG A 48 -10.37 -8.56 -19.22
N PRO A 49 -10.61 -7.66 -20.20
CA PRO A 49 -11.97 -7.29 -20.59
C PRO A 49 -12.82 -8.52 -20.92
N GLY A 50 -14.01 -8.60 -20.35
CA GLY A 50 -14.95 -9.72 -20.53
C GLY A 50 -14.75 -10.90 -19.58
N GLU A 51 -13.69 -10.92 -18.77
CA GLU A 51 -13.57 -11.85 -17.65
C GLU A 51 -14.48 -11.40 -16.47
N PRO A 52 -14.92 -12.34 -15.62
CA PRO A 52 -15.71 -11.99 -14.43
C PRO A 52 -14.99 -10.97 -13.55
N GLY A 53 -15.61 -9.82 -13.35
CA GLY A 53 -15.07 -8.76 -12.53
C GLY A 53 -15.32 -8.96 -11.03
N PRO A 54 -14.80 -8.07 -10.18
CA PRO A 54 -15.28 -7.96 -8.81
C PRO A 54 -16.73 -7.48 -8.79
N ARG A 55 -17.41 -7.70 -7.67
CA ARG A 55 -18.75 -7.13 -7.44
C ARG A 55 -18.63 -5.81 -6.70
N GLN A 56 -19.48 -4.86 -7.09
CA GLN A 56 -19.69 -3.63 -6.35
C GLN A 56 -20.10 -3.93 -4.92
N MET A 57 -19.69 -3.09 -3.97
CA MET A 57 -20.20 -3.12 -2.60
C MET A 57 -21.33 -2.10 -2.47
N ASP A 58 -22.57 -2.58 -2.47
CA ASP A 58 -23.76 -1.76 -2.28
C ASP A 58 -24.14 -1.70 -0.81
N ARG A 59 -24.94 -0.71 -0.41
CA ARG A 59 -25.58 -0.67 0.91
C ARG A 59 -27.06 -0.95 0.80
N ASP A 60 -27.55 -1.92 1.58
CA ASP A 60 -28.98 -2.18 1.68
C ASP A 60 -29.72 -1.08 2.45
N SER A 61 -31.04 -1.18 2.55
CA SER A 61 -31.88 -0.21 3.28
C SER A 61 -31.58 -0.10 4.78
N LYS A 62 -30.76 -1.01 5.33
CA LYS A 62 -30.28 -1.01 6.71
C LYS A 62 -28.83 -0.53 6.82
N GLY A 63 -28.24 -0.06 5.72
CA GLY A 63 -26.86 0.40 5.67
C GLY A 63 -25.82 -0.73 5.69
N ARG A 64 -26.23 -1.99 5.51
CA ARG A 64 -25.31 -3.14 5.49
C ARG A 64 -24.73 -3.29 4.10
N GLU A 65 -23.45 -3.61 4.04
CA GLU A 65 -22.78 -3.93 2.78
C GLU A 65 -23.32 -5.24 2.21
N VAL A 66 -23.75 -5.18 0.95
CA VAL A 66 -24.27 -6.32 0.19
C VAL A 66 -23.61 -6.37 -1.19
N PRO A 67 -23.38 -7.56 -1.76
CA PRO A 67 -22.84 -7.66 -3.11
C PRO A 67 -23.81 -7.04 -4.12
N GLY A 68 -23.33 -6.03 -4.83
CA GLY A 68 -24.01 -5.37 -5.93
C GLY A 68 -23.76 -6.05 -7.28
N LYS A 69 -23.86 -5.26 -8.34
CA LYS A 69 -23.60 -5.73 -9.72
C LYS A 69 -22.13 -6.11 -9.92
N GLU A 70 -21.91 -6.98 -10.89
CA GLU A 70 -20.56 -7.25 -11.37
C GLU A 70 -20.00 -6.02 -12.11
N LEU A 71 -18.73 -5.71 -11.85
CA LEU A 71 -18.04 -4.55 -12.38
C LEU A 71 -17.25 -4.91 -13.64
N GLU A 72 -17.34 -4.06 -14.65
CA GLU A 72 -16.59 -4.27 -15.88
C GLU A 72 -15.10 -3.96 -15.71
N VAL A 73 -14.27 -4.87 -16.21
CA VAL A 73 -12.82 -4.73 -16.28
C VAL A 73 -12.41 -4.10 -17.62
N ARG A 74 -11.36 -3.29 -17.60
CA ARG A 74 -10.64 -2.74 -18.76
C ARG A 74 -9.20 -3.25 -18.78
N ASP A 75 -8.54 -3.11 -19.92
CA ASP A 75 -7.10 -3.24 -19.96
C ASP A 75 -6.43 -2.11 -19.15
N PRO A 76 -5.33 -2.39 -18.44
CA PRO A 76 -4.51 -1.35 -17.85
C PRO A 76 -3.84 -0.50 -18.93
N LYS A 77 -3.51 0.74 -18.58
CA LYS A 77 -2.63 1.61 -19.35
C LYS A 77 -1.19 1.17 -19.12
N LEU A 78 -0.29 1.34 -20.10
CA LEU A 78 1.13 1.01 -19.97
C LEU A 78 1.77 1.61 -18.69
N ARG A 79 1.46 2.87 -18.36
CA ARG A 79 1.96 3.54 -17.14
C ARG A 79 1.55 2.83 -15.84
N GLU A 80 0.37 2.23 -15.80
CA GLU A 80 -0.12 1.49 -14.65
C GLU A 80 0.67 0.19 -14.49
N VAL A 81 0.91 -0.52 -15.60
CA VAL A 81 1.74 -1.74 -15.62
C VAL A 81 3.19 -1.46 -15.22
N LEU A 82 3.78 -0.34 -15.68
CA LEU A 82 5.13 0.08 -15.27
C LEU A 82 5.20 0.48 -13.78
N GLY A 83 4.13 1.07 -13.23
CA GLY A 83 4.05 1.35 -11.80
C GLY A 83 3.96 0.07 -10.97
N ILE A 84 3.21 -0.92 -11.45
CA ILE A 84 3.16 -2.26 -10.85
C ILE A 84 4.52 -2.97 -10.95
N GLU A 85 5.24 -2.87 -12.07
CA GLU A 85 6.61 -3.39 -12.21
C GLU A 85 7.53 -2.84 -11.11
N ALA A 86 7.58 -1.52 -10.96
CA ALA A 86 8.39 -0.86 -9.93
C ALA A 86 7.98 -1.28 -8.50
N ALA A 87 6.67 -1.39 -8.24
CA ALA A 87 6.16 -1.85 -6.97
C ALA A 87 6.57 -3.31 -6.68
N LEU A 88 6.43 -4.21 -7.64
CA LEU A 88 6.76 -5.63 -7.48
C LEU A 88 8.26 -5.85 -7.25
N GLU A 89 9.13 -5.09 -7.92
CA GLU A 89 10.58 -5.13 -7.68
C GLU A 89 10.97 -4.84 -6.23
N LYS A 90 10.26 -3.89 -5.59
CA LYS A 90 10.53 -3.45 -4.21
C LYS A 90 9.71 -4.17 -3.16
N ALA A 91 8.51 -4.63 -3.50
CA ALA A 91 7.62 -5.30 -2.57
C ALA A 91 7.76 -6.81 -2.57
N ASN A 92 8.49 -7.44 -3.50
CA ASN A 92 8.70 -8.90 -3.48
C ASN A 92 9.13 -9.37 -2.07
N PRO A 93 8.44 -10.34 -1.43
CA PRO A 93 7.44 -11.28 -1.94
C PRO A 93 5.98 -10.95 -1.61
N SER A 94 5.62 -9.69 -1.42
CA SER A 94 4.27 -9.26 -1.01
C SER A 94 3.16 -9.57 -2.00
N GLN A 95 3.47 -9.89 -3.25
CA GLN A 95 2.50 -10.40 -4.21
C GLN A 95 2.16 -11.89 -4.02
N LYS A 96 2.97 -12.64 -3.28
CA LYS A 96 2.68 -14.05 -2.98
C LYS A 96 1.60 -14.12 -1.91
N SER A 97 0.56 -14.91 -2.18
CA SER A 97 -0.57 -15.13 -1.29
C SER A 97 -0.33 -16.30 -0.33
N ALA A 98 -1.04 -16.31 0.80
CA ALA A 98 -1.01 -17.43 1.73
C ALA A 98 -1.65 -18.71 1.17
N ASN A 99 -2.62 -18.58 0.25
CA ASN A 99 -3.32 -19.71 -0.37
C ASN A 99 -2.64 -20.23 -1.66
N GLY A 100 -1.48 -19.67 -2.03
CA GLY A 100 -0.73 -20.06 -3.22
C GLY A 100 -1.33 -19.61 -4.55
N LYS A 101 -2.50 -18.95 -4.55
CA LYS A 101 -3.11 -18.42 -5.77
C LYS A 101 -2.41 -17.12 -6.21
N PRO A 102 -2.32 -16.86 -7.52
CA PRO A 102 -1.76 -15.60 -8.00
C PRO A 102 -2.60 -14.42 -7.52
N LEU A 103 -1.94 -13.31 -7.18
CA LEU A 103 -2.61 -12.04 -6.95
C LEU A 103 -3.01 -11.44 -8.30
N THR A 104 -4.29 -11.07 -8.43
CA THR A 104 -4.84 -10.51 -9.68
C THR A 104 -5.07 -9.01 -9.56
N PHE A 105 -4.55 -8.24 -10.51
CA PHE A 105 -4.89 -6.82 -10.65
C PHE A 105 -6.12 -6.66 -11.53
N TYR A 106 -7.15 -5.99 -11.02
CA TYR A 106 -8.37 -5.63 -11.73
C TYR A 106 -8.39 -4.13 -11.97
N PHE A 107 -8.47 -3.72 -13.24
CA PHE A 107 -8.62 -2.32 -13.61
C PHE A 107 -10.05 -2.08 -14.04
N LEU A 108 -10.79 -1.25 -13.32
CA LEU A 108 -12.23 -1.11 -13.56
C LEU A 108 -12.54 -0.02 -14.56
N LYS A 109 -13.69 -0.17 -15.24
CA LYS A 109 -14.31 0.88 -16.05
C LYS A 109 -15.22 1.80 -15.23
N ASN A 110 -15.82 1.26 -14.17
CA ASN A 110 -16.77 1.94 -13.29
C ASN A 110 -16.26 1.87 -11.85
N GLU A 111 -16.64 2.84 -11.02
CA GLU A 111 -16.30 2.88 -9.60
C GLU A 111 -16.80 1.61 -8.88
N SER A 112 -15.96 1.08 -7.99
CA SER A 112 -16.25 -0.09 -7.16
C SER A 112 -17.18 0.21 -5.98
N PHE A 113 -17.35 1.49 -5.67
CA PHE A 113 -18.25 2.02 -4.66
C PHE A 113 -19.45 2.73 -5.31
N ALA A 114 -20.47 3.06 -4.51
CA ALA A 114 -21.59 3.84 -5.00
C ALA A 114 -21.11 5.23 -5.52
N PRO A 115 -21.76 5.80 -6.56
CA PRO A 115 -21.31 7.04 -7.19
C PRO A 115 -21.04 8.17 -6.20
N GLY A 116 -19.86 8.80 -6.31
CA GLY A 116 -19.47 9.95 -5.48
C GLY A 116 -18.65 9.60 -4.23
N MET A 117 -18.29 8.33 -4.04
CA MET A 117 -17.18 7.96 -3.16
C MET A 117 -15.90 7.92 -4.00
N ASP A 118 -14.88 8.68 -3.60
CA ASP A 118 -13.58 8.67 -4.27
C ASP A 118 -12.98 7.26 -4.20
N GLY A 119 -12.99 6.55 -5.34
CA GLY A 119 -12.40 5.23 -5.48
C GLY A 119 -10.87 5.30 -5.52
N ALA A 120 -10.21 4.60 -4.60
CA ALA A 120 -8.76 4.37 -4.62
C ALA A 120 -8.46 2.97 -5.20
N ALA A 121 -7.18 2.57 -5.19
CA ALA A 121 -6.89 1.14 -5.27
C ALA A 121 -7.24 0.48 -3.92
N SER A 122 -7.59 -0.80 -3.93
CA SER A 122 -7.91 -1.53 -2.71
C SER A 122 -7.60 -3.02 -2.84
N TYR A 123 -6.94 -3.57 -1.83
CA TYR A 123 -6.72 -5.00 -1.68
C TYR A 123 -7.96 -5.74 -1.17
N TYR A 124 -8.23 -6.90 -1.75
CA TYR A 124 -9.26 -7.83 -1.31
C TYR A 124 -8.68 -9.25 -1.20
N PRO A 125 -8.87 -9.95 -0.08
CA PRO A 125 -8.28 -11.28 0.12
C PRO A 125 -8.94 -12.38 -0.72
N ASN A 126 -10.15 -12.15 -1.24
CA ASN A 126 -10.91 -13.15 -1.97
C ASN A 126 -11.89 -12.54 -2.99
N VAL A 127 -11.41 -12.30 -4.21
CA VAL A 127 -12.20 -11.99 -5.40
C VAL A 127 -12.08 -13.18 -6.35
N ASN A 128 -13.21 -13.78 -6.72
CA ASN A 128 -13.26 -14.94 -7.61
C ASN A 128 -12.34 -16.09 -7.15
N GLY A 129 -12.21 -16.25 -5.82
CA GLY A 129 -11.46 -17.33 -5.19
C GLY A 129 -9.99 -17.01 -4.89
N GLY A 130 -9.46 -15.84 -5.26
CA GLY A 130 -8.05 -15.46 -5.02
C GLY A 130 -7.88 -14.02 -4.54
N PRO A 131 -6.69 -13.64 -4.06
CA PRO A 131 -6.43 -12.27 -3.65
C PRO A 131 -6.37 -11.34 -4.87
N ALA A 132 -6.78 -10.10 -4.66
CA ALA A 132 -6.89 -9.12 -5.72
C ALA A 132 -6.51 -7.73 -5.26
N VAL A 133 -6.01 -6.94 -6.20
CA VAL A 133 -5.96 -5.48 -6.07
C VAL A 133 -6.92 -4.91 -7.11
N ILE A 134 -7.93 -4.20 -6.65
CA ILE A 134 -8.90 -3.52 -7.50
C ILE A 134 -8.42 -2.08 -7.66
N VAL A 135 -8.35 -1.60 -8.89
CA VAL A 135 -7.93 -0.24 -9.23
C VAL A 135 -9.13 0.47 -9.86
N ASP A 136 -9.71 1.40 -9.12
CA ASP A 136 -10.84 2.18 -9.57
C ASP A 136 -10.48 3.14 -10.73
N PRO A 137 -11.46 3.55 -11.54
CA PRO A 137 -11.26 4.58 -12.55
C PRO A 137 -10.78 5.87 -11.88
N GLY A 138 -9.75 6.51 -12.45
CA GLY A 138 -9.23 7.78 -11.93
C GLY A 138 -8.17 7.66 -10.83
N SER A 139 -8.10 6.55 -10.08
CA SER A 139 -7.18 6.40 -8.93
C SER A 139 -5.70 6.61 -9.32
N THR A 140 -5.33 6.26 -10.55
CA THR A 140 -3.95 6.40 -11.04
C THR A 140 -3.75 7.62 -11.92
N ASP A 141 -4.79 8.35 -12.34
CA ASP A 141 -4.72 9.29 -13.47
C ASP A 141 -3.76 10.47 -13.24
N ARG A 142 -3.69 10.95 -11.99
CA ARG A 142 -2.80 12.05 -11.57
C ARG A 142 -1.47 11.58 -10.97
N ALA A 143 -1.32 10.29 -10.68
CA ALA A 143 -0.12 9.74 -10.06
C ALA A 143 1.02 9.57 -11.07
N VAL A 144 2.25 9.95 -10.69
CA VAL A 144 3.43 9.62 -11.49
C VAL A 144 3.73 8.11 -11.40
N ILE A 145 4.56 7.56 -12.29
CA ILE A 145 4.81 6.11 -12.33
C ILE A 145 5.55 5.66 -11.06
N THR A 146 6.65 6.32 -10.72
CA THR A 146 7.48 6.01 -9.53
C THR A 146 7.71 7.24 -8.67
N GLU A 147 8.07 7.05 -7.39
CA GLU A 147 8.40 8.19 -6.51
C GLU A 147 9.58 9.01 -7.07
N LYS A 148 10.52 8.37 -7.78
CA LYS A 148 11.65 9.06 -8.45
C LYS A 148 11.22 9.99 -9.59
N ASP A 149 10.00 9.84 -10.09
CA ASP A 149 9.46 10.70 -11.15
C ASP A 149 8.84 12.00 -10.60
N ARG A 150 8.64 12.10 -9.28
CA ARG A 150 8.13 13.29 -8.61
C ARG A 150 9.09 14.47 -8.75
N LYS A 151 8.52 15.67 -8.76
CA LYS A 151 9.28 16.93 -8.90
C LYS A 151 9.51 17.65 -7.57
N ASP A 152 8.66 17.40 -6.58
CA ASP A 152 8.74 18.02 -5.25
C ASP A 152 9.86 17.40 -4.39
N GLY A 153 10.19 16.13 -4.63
CA GLY A 153 11.18 15.40 -3.85
C GLY A 153 10.75 15.19 -2.39
N ASP A 154 9.46 15.39 -2.08
CA ASP A 154 8.92 15.16 -0.74
C ASP A 154 8.87 13.65 -0.46
N THR A 155 9.42 13.26 0.67
CA THR A 155 9.52 11.87 1.13
C THR A 155 8.72 11.63 2.41
N SER A 156 7.95 12.64 2.84
CA SER A 156 7.04 12.56 3.99
C SER A 156 5.66 11.99 3.64
N ASP A 157 5.34 11.98 2.35
CA ASP A 157 4.20 11.32 1.73
C ASP A 157 4.65 10.51 0.50
N HIS A 158 3.75 9.73 -0.08
CA HIS A 158 4.00 8.97 -1.32
C HIS A 158 2.74 9.00 -2.20
N ARG A 159 2.92 9.26 -3.51
CA ARG A 159 1.81 9.63 -4.42
C ARG A 159 1.99 9.09 -5.84
N SER A 160 2.83 8.10 -6.01
CA SER A 160 3.05 7.40 -7.28
C SER A 160 2.18 6.16 -7.41
N ILE A 161 2.06 5.65 -8.64
CA ILE A 161 1.45 4.33 -8.88
C ILE A 161 2.27 3.26 -8.15
N GLU A 162 3.60 3.35 -8.18
CA GLU A 162 4.50 2.48 -7.41
C GLU A 162 4.11 2.45 -5.93
N SER A 163 3.99 3.59 -5.26
CA SER A 163 3.66 3.63 -3.83
C SER A 163 2.26 3.11 -3.53
N LEU A 164 1.27 3.45 -4.37
CA LEU A 164 -0.09 2.94 -4.25
C LEU A 164 -0.12 1.42 -4.32
N MET A 165 0.60 0.82 -5.27
CA MET A 165 0.63 -0.63 -5.39
C MET A 165 1.42 -1.29 -4.25
N ILE A 166 2.50 -0.69 -3.76
CA ILE A 166 3.22 -1.21 -2.58
C ILE A 166 2.32 -1.17 -1.34
N HIS A 167 1.48 -0.13 -1.20
CA HIS A 167 0.49 -0.03 -0.12
C HIS A 167 -0.49 -1.21 -0.16
N GLU A 168 -1.13 -1.46 -1.30
CA GLU A 168 -2.08 -2.58 -1.43
C GLU A 168 -1.40 -3.94 -1.23
N LEU A 169 -0.16 -4.09 -1.68
CA LEU A 169 0.63 -5.29 -1.40
C LEU A 169 0.98 -5.42 0.08
N GLY A 170 1.05 -4.32 0.84
CA GLY A 170 1.19 -4.31 2.29
C GLY A 170 0.02 -4.97 3.01
N HIS A 171 -1.21 -4.74 2.55
CA HIS A 171 -2.40 -5.42 3.06
C HIS A 171 -2.34 -6.95 2.78
N ASN A 172 -1.88 -7.36 1.59
CA ASN A 172 -1.65 -8.79 1.31
C ASN A 172 -0.52 -9.38 2.19
N SER A 173 0.55 -8.63 2.46
CA SER A 173 1.59 -9.05 3.40
C SER A 173 1.03 -9.29 4.80
N GLU A 174 0.14 -8.42 5.26
CA GLU A 174 -0.49 -8.55 6.57
C GLU A 174 -1.28 -9.86 6.69
N GLU A 175 -2.13 -10.17 5.71
CA GLU A 175 -2.88 -11.44 5.65
C GLU A 175 -1.97 -12.67 5.67
N LYS A 176 -0.80 -12.58 5.06
CA LYS A 176 0.16 -13.68 4.98
C LYS A 176 0.99 -13.86 6.25
N VAL A 177 1.45 -12.77 6.84
CA VAL A 177 2.46 -12.81 7.91
C VAL A 177 1.87 -13.27 9.23
N PHE A 178 0.65 -12.81 9.56
CA PHE A 178 0.01 -13.14 10.82
C PHE A 178 -0.74 -14.47 10.72
N LYS A 179 -0.46 -15.39 11.67
CA LYS A 179 -1.07 -16.73 11.64
C LYS A 179 -2.49 -16.77 12.19
N ASN A 180 -2.86 -15.75 12.97
CA ASN A 180 -4.16 -15.64 13.62
C ASN A 180 -4.42 -14.19 14.08
N PRO A 181 -5.68 -13.85 14.36
CA PRO A 181 -6.06 -12.50 14.79
C PRO A 181 -5.38 -12.03 16.09
N LYS A 182 -4.99 -12.93 16.98
CA LYS A 182 -4.29 -12.57 18.23
C LYS A 182 -2.88 -12.04 17.95
N GLU A 183 -2.14 -12.70 17.07
CA GLU A 183 -0.80 -12.26 16.67
C GLU A 183 -0.84 -10.88 16.01
N GLN A 184 -1.80 -10.66 15.10
CA GLN A 184 -2.04 -9.37 14.47
C GLN A 184 -2.39 -8.29 15.50
N ALA A 185 -3.35 -8.58 16.41
CA ALA A 185 -3.73 -7.66 17.47
C ALA A 185 -2.54 -7.30 18.39
N ASP A 186 -1.67 -8.25 18.71
CA ASP A 186 -0.48 -8.00 19.51
C ASP A 186 0.57 -7.18 18.75
N PHE A 187 0.64 -7.30 17.43
CA PHE A 187 1.45 -6.42 16.59
C PHE A 187 0.91 -4.98 16.57
N TYR A 188 -0.39 -4.80 16.35
CA TYR A 188 -1.04 -3.50 16.39
C TYR A 188 -0.87 -2.78 17.73
N LYS A 189 -0.91 -3.52 18.84
CA LYS A 189 -0.59 -2.96 20.17
C LYS A 189 0.81 -2.37 20.25
N LYS A 190 1.79 -3.00 19.58
CA LYS A 190 3.18 -2.48 19.51
C LYS A 190 3.28 -1.22 18.65
N MET A 191 2.41 -1.08 17.65
CA MET A 191 2.24 0.14 16.83
C MET A 191 1.48 1.26 17.55
N GLY A 192 1.05 1.06 18.79
CA GLY A 192 0.37 2.07 19.59
C GLY A 192 -1.16 2.01 19.57
N TRP A 193 -1.74 1.01 18.91
CA TRP A 193 -3.18 0.82 18.86
C TRP A 193 -3.71 -0.01 20.04
N ALA A 194 -5.00 0.10 20.33
CA ALA A 194 -5.71 -0.79 21.24
C ALA A 194 -7.16 -0.96 20.81
N PRO A 195 -7.81 -2.06 21.19
CA PRO A 195 -9.25 -2.18 21.07
C PRO A 195 -9.95 -1.06 21.85
N ILE A 196 -11.04 -0.54 21.29
CA ILE A 196 -11.93 0.39 21.99
C ILE A 196 -12.61 -0.35 23.15
N PRO A 197 -12.56 0.15 24.40
CA PRO A 197 -13.22 -0.48 25.54
C PRO A 197 -14.72 -0.66 25.31
N GLY A 198 -15.27 -1.80 25.75
CA GLY A 198 -16.70 -2.08 25.62
C GLY A 198 -17.19 -2.46 24.23
N MET A 199 -16.34 -2.39 23.20
CA MET A 199 -16.70 -2.93 21.88
C MET A 199 -16.55 -4.47 21.87
N PRO A 200 -17.52 -5.20 21.28
CA PRO A 200 -17.44 -6.64 21.15
C PRO A 200 -16.16 -7.08 20.41
N PRO A 201 -15.52 -8.19 20.82
CA PRO A 201 -14.43 -8.79 20.07
C PRO A 201 -14.84 -9.04 18.61
N GLY A 202 -13.99 -8.64 17.65
CA GLY A 202 -14.26 -8.83 16.22
C GLY A 202 -15.07 -7.72 15.54
N GLN A 203 -15.65 -6.76 16.29
CA GLN A 203 -16.31 -5.58 15.69
C GLN A 203 -15.34 -4.44 15.31
N GLY A 204 -14.04 -4.74 15.18
CA GLY A 204 -13.08 -3.89 14.46
C GLY A 204 -12.74 -2.53 15.05
N GLY A 205 -13.28 -2.16 16.22
CA GLY A 205 -13.00 -0.85 16.81
C GLY A 205 -11.61 -0.75 17.39
N TRP A 206 -10.72 -0.05 16.68
CA TRP A 206 -9.37 0.28 17.14
C TRP A 206 -9.26 1.76 17.50
N MET A 207 -8.49 2.06 18.55
CA MET A 207 -8.09 3.42 18.90
C MET A 207 -6.56 3.52 19.00
N LEU A 208 -6.02 4.60 18.47
CA LEU A 208 -4.63 4.99 18.62
C LEU A 208 -4.43 5.61 20.02
N LYS A 209 -3.44 5.12 20.77
CA LYS A 209 -3.13 5.65 22.11
C LYS A 209 -2.39 6.98 22.00
N GLY A 210 -2.89 8.00 22.70
CA GLY A 210 -2.21 9.27 22.86
C GLY A 210 -1.21 9.27 24.03
N LYS A 211 -0.23 10.18 23.94
CA LYS A 211 0.70 10.52 25.03
C LYS A 211 0.00 11.21 26.21
N ASP A 212 -1.21 11.74 25.99
CA ASP A 212 -2.08 12.33 27.01
C ASP A 212 -2.94 11.28 27.74
N GLY A 213 -2.71 9.99 27.49
CA GLY A 213 -3.44 8.89 28.12
C GLY A 213 -4.85 8.65 27.58
N ARG A 214 -5.21 9.29 26.47
CA ARG A 214 -6.52 9.14 25.81
C ARG A 214 -6.43 8.28 24.56
N GLY A 215 -7.58 7.77 24.09
CA GLY A 215 -7.70 7.07 22.81
C GLY A 215 -8.21 7.98 21.71
N TYR A 216 -7.84 7.68 20.46
CA TYR A 216 -8.32 8.39 19.27
C TYR A 216 -8.71 7.38 18.19
N ALA A 217 -9.87 7.53 17.57
CA ALA A 217 -10.32 6.66 16.48
C ALA A 217 -10.84 7.49 15.30
N PRO A 218 -10.82 6.99 14.07
CA PRO A 218 -11.63 7.57 13.00
C PRO A 218 -13.12 7.50 13.39
N PRO A 219 -13.97 8.36 12.82
CA PRO A 219 -15.39 8.30 13.12
C PRO A 219 -16.01 7.04 12.52
N ALA A 220 -16.99 6.46 13.21
CA ALA A 220 -17.61 5.19 12.83
C ALA A 220 -18.36 5.24 11.48
N ASP A 221 -18.71 6.44 11.01
CA ASP A 221 -19.39 6.68 9.72
C ASP A 221 -18.43 6.78 8.53
N GLY A 222 -17.11 6.67 8.76
CA GLY A 222 -16.09 6.82 7.71
C GLY A 222 -15.88 8.28 7.26
N GLY A 223 -16.35 9.26 8.03
CA GLY A 223 -16.11 10.67 7.74
C GLY A 223 -14.61 11.04 7.75
N MET A 224 -14.02 11.17 6.56
CA MET A 224 -12.61 11.57 6.42
C MET A 224 -12.30 12.86 7.20
N GLY A 225 -11.19 12.86 7.94
CA GLY A 225 -10.62 14.05 8.57
C GLY A 225 -11.13 14.41 9.98
N LYS A 226 -12.22 13.81 10.49
CA LYS A 226 -12.78 14.12 11.82
C LYS A 226 -12.60 12.98 12.80
N TRP A 227 -11.41 12.88 13.39
CA TRP A 227 -11.13 11.89 14.43
C TRP A 227 -11.95 12.15 15.70
N GLU A 228 -12.12 11.10 16.50
CA GLU A 228 -12.89 11.10 17.73
C GLU A 228 -11.97 10.79 18.90
N ARG A 229 -12.10 11.56 19.98
CA ARG A 229 -11.42 11.28 21.25
C ARG A 229 -12.26 10.29 22.06
N ILE A 230 -11.69 9.13 22.34
CA ILE A 230 -12.33 8.03 23.06
C ILE A 230 -11.95 8.09 24.55
N ASN A 231 -12.96 8.07 25.42
CA ASN A 231 -12.76 8.04 26.87
C ASN A 231 -12.48 6.61 27.39
N ARG A 232 -12.32 6.46 28.71
CA ARG A 232 -12.00 5.16 29.33
C ARG A 232 -13.11 4.13 29.19
N ASP A 233 -14.35 4.56 28.99
CA ASP A 233 -15.53 3.72 28.82
C ASP A 233 -15.81 3.39 27.34
N GLY A 234 -14.91 3.79 26.43
CA GLY A 234 -15.05 3.57 24.99
C GLY A 234 -16.00 4.53 24.28
N ARG A 235 -16.46 5.60 24.95
CA ARG A 235 -17.37 6.59 24.40
C ARG A 235 -16.63 7.78 23.78
N VAL A 236 -17.22 8.34 22.72
CA VAL A 236 -16.76 9.59 22.10
C VAL A 236 -16.95 10.75 23.08
N SER A 237 -15.89 11.54 23.25
CA SER A 237 -15.85 12.66 24.20
C SER A 237 -15.51 14.01 23.56
N ALA A 238 -15.05 14.01 22.30
CA ALA A 238 -14.81 15.20 21.48
C ALA A 238 -14.47 14.78 20.04
N LYS A 239 -14.66 15.70 19.08
CA LYS A 239 -14.04 15.65 17.76
C LYS A 239 -12.64 16.27 17.82
N VAL A 240 -11.71 15.74 17.04
CA VAL A 240 -10.30 16.14 17.01
C VAL A 240 -9.79 16.07 15.57
N ASP A 241 -9.01 17.07 15.15
CA ASP A 241 -8.42 17.05 13.82
C ASP A 241 -7.33 15.97 13.72
N ARG A 242 -7.25 15.33 12.55
CA ARG A 242 -6.28 14.26 12.24
C ARG A 242 -4.83 14.66 12.57
N GLU A 243 -4.41 15.86 12.16
CA GLU A 243 -3.06 16.35 12.44
C GLU A 243 -2.77 16.46 13.94
N ARG A 244 -3.77 16.88 14.71
CA ARG A 244 -3.66 16.96 16.17
C ARG A 244 -3.54 15.57 16.76
N VAL A 245 -4.29 14.59 16.26
CA VAL A 245 -4.13 13.18 16.66
C VAL A 245 -2.72 12.70 16.36
N ALA A 246 -2.17 12.93 15.16
CA ALA A 246 -0.80 12.54 14.82
C ALA A 246 0.25 13.13 15.78
N ARG A 247 0.08 14.38 16.23
CA ARG A 247 0.96 15.03 17.23
C ARG A 247 0.78 14.49 18.66
N LEU A 248 -0.42 14.01 18.99
CA LEU A 248 -0.76 13.45 20.29
C LEU A 248 -0.48 11.95 20.38
N ALA A 249 -0.39 11.25 19.26
CA ALA A 249 -0.13 9.82 19.19
C ALA A 249 1.15 9.46 19.97
N LYS A 250 1.05 8.40 20.78
CA LYS A 250 2.19 7.86 21.53
C LYS A 250 3.23 7.28 20.58
N GLU A 251 2.76 6.53 19.59
CA GLU A 251 3.55 6.08 18.46
C GLU A 251 3.11 6.91 17.26
N LYS A 252 3.99 7.75 16.73
CA LYS A 252 3.64 8.62 15.59
C LYS A 252 3.34 7.77 14.34
N PRO A 253 2.28 8.07 13.58
CA PRO A 253 2.00 7.40 12.30
C PRO A 253 3.10 7.70 11.26
N ALA A 254 3.23 6.82 10.27
CA ALA A 254 4.23 6.96 9.20
C ALA A 254 3.92 8.16 8.30
N THR A 255 2.67 8.31 7.88
CA THR A 255 2.15 9.41 7.06
C THR A 255 0.98 10.09 7.77
N ASP A 256 0.18 10.88 7.05
CA ASP A 256 -1.11 11.39 7.51
C ASP A 256 -2.28 10.43 7.20
N TYR A 257 -2.03 9.32 6.50
CA TYR A 257 -2.99 8.25 6.26
C TYR A 257 -2.80 7.15 7.31
N PHE A 258 -3.69 7.08 8.29
CA PHE A 258 -3.57 6.13 9.42
C PHE A 258 -4.95 5.83 10.03
N GLU A 259 -5.96 5.64 9.19
CA GLU A 259 -7.36 5.46 9.64
C GLU A 259 -7.57 4.20 10.48
N GLY A 260 -6.70 3.20 10.33
CA GLY A 260 -6.66 2.03 11.19
C GLY A 260 -5.24 1.50 11.38
N PRO A 261 -5.07 0.49 12.24
CA PRO A 261 -3.78 -0.17 12.40
C PRO A 261 -3.31 -0.88 11.12
N HIS A 262 -4.22 -1.42 10.30
CA HIS A 262 -3.90 -2.02 9.00
C HIS A 262 -3.34 -0.95 8.03
N GLU A 263 -4.03 0.19 7.89
CA GLU A 263 -3.55 1.32 7.08
C GLU A 263 -2.20 1.83 7.55
N MET A 264 -2.02 2.04 8.86
CA MET A 264 -0.74 2.46 9.42
C MET A 264 0.38 1.44 9.16
N LEU A 265 0.06 0.14 9.09
CA LEU A 265 1.02 -0.91 8.77
C LEU A 265 1.38 -0.84 7.29
N ALA A 266 0.40 -0.82 6.39
CA ALA A 266 0.59 -0.73 4.95
C ALA A 266 1.39 0.52 4.55
N GLU A 267 1.08 1.67 5.14
CA GLU A 267 1.80 2.93 4.93
C GLU A 267 3.25 2.85 5.39
N ALA A 268 3.50 2.35 6.61
CA ALA A 268 4.85 2.22 7.12
C ALA A 268 5.67 1.18 6.32
N ALA A 269 5.04 0.09 5.89
CA ALA A 269 5.65 -0.91 5.01
C ALA A 269 5.98 -0.31 3.64
N THR A 270 5.12 0.57 3.12
CA THR A 270 5.34 1.31 1.89
C THR A 270 6.55 2.21 1.98
N MET A 271 6.66 3.03 3.02
CA MET A 271 7.84 3.88 3.23
C MET A 271 9.14 3.06 3.38
N LEU A 272 9.09 1.92 4.07
CA LEU A 272 10.22 1.00 4.19
C LEU A 272 10.66 0.45 2.82
N LYS A 273 9.69 -0.03 2.02
CA LYS A 273 9.91 -0.71 0.74
C LYS A 273 10.22 0.27 -0.39
N LEU A 274 9.72 1.50 -0.36
CA LEU A 274 10.13 2.55 -1.31
C LEU A 274 11.62 2.89 -1.20
N GLY A 275 12.17 2.77 0.02
CA GLY A 275 13.58 2.99 0.33
C GLY A 275 13.99 4.46 0.38
N ASP A 276 15.30 4.69 0.36
CA ASP A 276 15.91 6.02 0.22
C ASP A 276 15.36 7.06 1.22
N GLY A 277 14.95 8.24 0.76
CA GLY A 277 14.42 9.30 1.62
C GLY A 277 13.14 8.94 2.38
N HIS A 278 12.28 8.08 1.84
CA HIS A 278 11.05 7.64 2.54
C HIS A 278 11.40 6.79 3.76
N ARG A 279 12.39 5.90 3.60
CA ARG A 279 12.91 5.10 4.70
C ARG A 279 13.58 5.96 5.77
N SER A 280 14.39 6.95 5.34
CA SER A 280 14.94 7.96 6.25
C SER A 280 13.85 8.69 7.03
N HIS A 281 12.80 9.14 6.34
CA HIS A 281 11.70 9.87 6.98
C HIS A 281 10.99 9.01 8.03
N LEU A 282 10.70 7.75 7.72
CA LEU A 282 10.11 6.82 8.69
C LEU A 282 11.03 6.61 9.91
N MET A 283 12.34 6.45 9.69
CA MET A 283 13.33 6.32 10.75
C MET A 283 13.40 7.56 11.64
N GLU A 284 13.35 8.76 11.06
CA GLU A 284 13.34 10.04 11.77
C GLU A 284 12.07 10.22 12.59
N LYS A 285 10.92 10.05 11.93
CA LYS A 285 9.60 10.34 12.50
C LYS A 285 9.22 9.38 13.62
N ASN A 286 9.48 8.08 13.43
CA ASN A 286 9.20 7.06 14.44
C ASN A 286 10.19 5.88 14.36
N PRO A 287 11.36 5.97 15.03
CA PRO A 287 12.36 4.90 15.05
C PRO A 287 11.84 3.55 15.57
N LYS A 288 10.85 3.58 16.48
CA LYS A 288 10.26 2.36 17.04
C LYS A 288 9.38 1.66 16.01
N LEU A 289 8.52 2.41 15.32
CA LEU A 289 7.71 1.89 14.22
C LEU A 289 8.58 1.39 13.07
N TYR A 290 9.64 2.12 12.72
CA TYR A 290 10.62 1.67 11.72
C TYR A 290 11.16 0.27 12.03
N ASN A 291 11.69 0.06 13.24
CA ASN A 291 12.26 -1.24 13.63
C ASN A 291 11.19 -2.34 13.68
N LEU A 292 9.97 -2.00 14.11
CA LEU A 292 8.85 -2.94 14.14
C LEU A 292 8.46 -3.42 12.74
N ILE A 293 8.37 -2.49 11.78
CA ILE A 293 7.98 -2.76 10.39
C ILE A 293 9.11 -3.46 9.64
N LYS A 294 10.38 -3.11 9.90
CA LYS A 294 11.54 -3.86 9.40
C LYS A 294 11.50 -5.32 9.86
N GLY A 295 11.12 -5.57 11.12
CA GLY A 295 10.93 -6.93 11.64
C GLY A 295 9.75 -7.65 11.00
N PHE A 296 8.65 -6.94 10.69
CA PHE A 296 7.52 -7.48 9.94
C PHE A 296 7.92 -7.90 8.52
N ASP A 297 8.58 -7.03 7.76
CA ASP A 297 9.07 -7.31 6.40
C ASP A 297 10.06 -8.48 6.40
N GLN A 298 11.00 -8.54 7.35
CA GLN A 298 11.91 -9.69 7.44
C GLN A 298 11.19 -11.01 7.71
N ARG A 299 10.13 -11.02 8.55
CA ARG A 299 9.31 -12.22 8.76
C ARG A 299 8.63 -12.67 7.46
N GLU A 300 8.12 -11.73 6.67
CA GLU A 300 7.51 -12.02 5.37
C GLU A 300 8.52 -12.67 4.39
N ILE A 301 9.72 -12.09 4.32
CA ILE A 301 10.82 -12.58 3.49
C ILE A 301 11.22 -13.99 3.92
N ASP A 302 11.43 -14.19 5.23
CA ASP A 302 11.84 -15.46 5.81
C ASP A 302 10.79 -16.56 5.57
N GLN A 303 9.49 -16.24 5.69
CA GLN A 303 8.40 -17.17 5.39
C GLN A 303 8.38 -17.57 3.91
N SER A 304 8.70 -16.64 3.00
CA SER A 304 8.56 -16.84 1.56
C SER A 304 9.77 -17.52 0.90
N PHE A 305 10.97 -17.31 1.44
CA PHE A 305 12.22 -17.78 0.84
C PHE A 305 13.04 -18.70 1.75
N GLY A 306 12.70 -18.76 3.03
CA GLY A 306 13.47 -19.42 4.07
C GLY A 306 14.27 -18.41 4.90
N LYS A 307 14.33 -18.68 6.20
CA LYS A 307 14.93 -17.80 7.20
C LYS A 307 16.36 -17.41 6.84
N GLY A 308 16.62 -16.10 6.83
CA GLY A 308 17.96 -15.55 6.71
C GLY A 308 18.61 -15.73 5.35
N LYS A 309 17.85 -16.03 4.28
CA LYS A 309 18.41 -16.09 2.92
C LYS A 309 18.49 -14.73 2.24
N PHE A 310 17.54 -13.85 2.52
CA PHE A 310 17.44 -12.53 1.92
C PHE A 310 17.17 -11.48 2.98
N ILE A 311 17.57 -10.25 2.69
CA ILE A 311 17.24 -9.04 3.44
C ILE A 311 16.80 -7.96 2.46
N ARG A 312 16.09 -6.96 2.97
CA ARG A 312 15.77 -5.76 2.17
C ARG A 312 16.89 -4.73 2.27
N SER A 313 17.49 -4.39 1.13
CA SER A 313 18.47 -3.29 1.01
C SER A 313 17.83 -1.96 1.40
N TYR A 314 18.63 -0.93 1.62
CA TYR A 314 18.17 0.39 2.02
C TYR A 314 17.19 1.03 1.01
N GLU A 315 17.43 0.76 -0.28
CA GLU A 315 16.67 1.18 -1.46
C GLU A 315 15.38 0.38 -1.68
N GLY A 316 15.12 -0.64 -0.85
CA GLY A 316 13.89 -1.41 -0.90
C GLY A 316 13.97 -2.73 -1.67
N HIS A 317 15.09 -3.03 -2.32
CA HIS A 317 15.24 -4.26 -3.10
C HIS A 317 15.60 -5.46 -2.22
N LEU A 318 15.18 -6.66 -2.64
CA LEU A 318 15.68 -7.88 -2.03
C LEU A 318 17.10 -8.18 -2.48
N VAL A 319 17.98 -8.45 -1.52
CA VAL A 319 19.36 -8.85 -1.75
C VAL A 319 19.72 -10.07 -0.90
N PRO A 320 20.71 -10.89 -1.30
CA PRO A 320 21.17 -12.00 -0.48
C PRO A 320 21.61 -11.53 0.91
N ASN A 321 21.27 -12.30 1.94
CA ASN A 321 21.69 -12.02 3.31
C ASN A 321 23.13 -12.50 3.51
N ASN A 322 24.10 -11.63 3.23
CA ASN A 322 25.53 -11.85 3.45
C ASN A 322 26.14 -10.64 4.17
N ASP A 323 27.37 -10.79 4.67
CA ASP A 323 28.03 -9.76 5.46
C ASP A 323 28.19 -8.43 4.72
N ALA A 324 28.45 -8.47 3.41
CA ALA A 324 28.59 -7.27 2.58
C ALA A 324 27.28 -6.47 2.52
N ASN A 325 26.16 -7.13 2.25
CA ASN A 325 24.85 -6.49 2.17
C ASN A 325 24.34 -6.04 3.54
N LEU A 326 24.61 -6.81 4.60
CA LEU A 326 24.30 -6.41 5.97
C LEU A 326 25.09 -5.17 6.38
N LYS A 327 26.38 -5.11 6.03
CA LYS A 327 27.22 -3.94 6.29
C LYS A 327 26.72 -2.74 5.50
N ALA A 328 26.44 -2.88 4.20
CA ALA A 328 25.92 -1.80 3.37
C ALA A 328 24.61 -1.21 3.95
N LEU A 329 23.65 -2.06 4.32
CA LEU A 329 22.41 -1.63 4.95
C LEU A 329 22.65 -0.87 6.26
N ARG A 330 23.54 -1.38 7.13
CA ARG A 330 23.88 -0.73 8.40
C ARG A 330 24.54 0.63 8.18
N ASP A 331 25.53 0.70 7.30
CA ASP A 331 26.26 1.93 6.98
C ASP A 331 25.29 3.02 6.47
N GLN A 332 24.35 2.65 5.59
CA GLN A 332 23.34 3.56 5.06
C GLN A 332 22.32 4.01 6.12
N GLU A 333 21.83 3.09 6.97
CA GLU A 333 20.97 3.45 8.10
C GLU A 333 21.69 4.39 9.10
N GLU A 334 22.97 4.17 9.36
CA GLU A 334 23.77 5.04 10.21
C GLU A 334 24.04 6.41 9.59
N ALA A 335 24.31 6.45 8.28
CA ALA A 335 24.43 7.70 7.53
C ALA A 335 23.12 8.51 7.61
N ALA A 336 21.97 7.87 7.39
CA ALA A 336 20.66 8.50 7.54
C ALA A 336 20.43 9.04 8.96
N ARG A 337 20.72 8.25 10.00
CA ARG A 337 20.60 8.68 11.40
C ARG A 337 21.52 9.87 11.73
N ARG A 338 22.72 9.92 11.16
CA ARG A 338 23.64 11.05 11.33
C ARG A 338 23.10 12.31 10.66
N ALA A 339 22.59 12.19 9.43
CA ALA A 339 21.97 13.31 8.72
C ALA A 339 20.77 13.89 9.49
N ILE A 340 19.96 13.04 10.12
CA ILE A 340 18.83 13.46 10.97
C ILE A 340 19.30 14.26 12.20
N ARG A 341 20.37 13.81 12.87
CA ARG A 341 20.88 14.48 14.09
C ARG A 341 21.56 15.82 13.82
N GLY A 342 21.97 16.08 12.58
CA GLY A 342 22.63 17.33 12.20
C GLY A 342 21.68 18.46 11.79
N ARG A 343 20.36 18.21 11.78
CA ARG A 343 19.31 19.20 11.49
C ARG A 343 18.75 19.78 12.78
#